data_AF-A0A7Y7WIV1-F1
#
_entry.id   AF-A0A7Y7WIV1-F1
#
_cell.length_a   1.000
_cell.length_b   1.000
_cell.length_c   1.000
_cell.angle_alpha   90.00
_cell.angle_beta   90.00
_cell.angle_gamma   90.00
#
_symmetry.space_group_name_H-M   'P 1'
#
loop_
_entity.id
_entity.type
_entity.pdbx_description
1 polymer ?
#
loop_
_entity_poly.entity_id
_entity_poly.type
_entity_poly.pdbx_seq_one_letter_code
_entity_poly.pdbx_strand_id
1 'polypeptide(L)'
;GFLMWTGLISEPLQILNTNLAVYIGVVYSYLPFMILPLYANLVKHDQSLLEAASDLGSSTFNSFWKITVPLSKNGIIAGCMLVFIPVVGEF
;
A
#
# COMPACT_ATOMS: atom_id res chain seq x y z
N GLY A 1 23.09 7.40 -20.12
CA GLY A 1 21.70 7.58 -19.64
C GLY A 1 21.68 8.69 -18.62
N PHE A 2 20.57 9.43 -18.51
CA PHE A 2 20.41 10.59 -17.61
C PHE A 2 20.93 10.32 -16.18
N LEU A 3 20.67 9.14 -15.61
CA LEU A 3 21.13 8.73 -14.27
C LEU A 3 22.66 8.61 -14.11
N MET A 4 23.37 8.21 -15.17
CA MET A 4 24.84 8.17 -15.16
C MET A 4 25.42 9.59 -15.29
N TRP A 5 24.75 10.46 -16.05
CA TRP A 5 25.14 11.87 -16.21
C TRP A 5 24.97 12.66 -14.91
N THR A 6 23.94 12.37 -14.11
CA THR A 6 23.76 12.96 -12.77
C THR A 6 24.70 12.38 -11.70
N GLY A 7 25.55 11.40 -12.04
CA GLY A 7 26.50 10.78 -11.12
C GLY A 7 25.87 9.91 -10.02
N LEU A 8 24.56 9.61 -10.13
CA LEU A 8 23.84 8.80 -9.14
C LEU A 8 24.20 7.32 -9.20
N ILE A 9 24.60 6.83 -10.39
CA ILE A 9 24.99 5.43 -10.61
C ILE A 9 26.27 5.36 -11.44
N SER A 10 27.15 4.42 -11.08
CA SER A 10 28.44 4.21 -11.73
C SER A 10 28.37 3.24 -12.93
N GLU A 11 27.34 2.38 -12.95
CA GLU A 11 27.10 1.38 -13.99
C GLU A 11 25.59 1.25 -14.29
N PRO A 12 25.18 0.71 -15.45
CA PRO A 12 23.78 0.50 -15.76
C PRO A 12 23.09 -0.38 -14.72
N LEU A 13 21.96 0.07 -14.16
CA LEU A 13 21.20 -0.70 -13.19
C LEU A 13 20.69 -2.00 -13.82
N GLN A 14 21.20 -3.14 -13.38
CA GLN A 14 20.69 -4.46 -13.79
C GLN A 14 19.54 -4.86 -12.87
N ILE A 15 18.31 -4.49 -13.23
CA ILE A 15 17.11 -4.89 -12.48
C ILE A 15 16.60 -6.24 -12.97
N LEU A 16 16.56 -6.45 -14.29
CA LEU A 16 16.09 -7.70 -14.90
C LEU A 16 16.93 -8.89 -14.41
N ASN A 17 16.26 -10.02 -14.14
CA ASN A 17 16.85 -11.24 -13.59
C ASN A 17 17.42 -11.12 -12.15
N THR A 18 17.03 -10.10 -11.40
CA THR A 18 17.37 -9.99 -9.97
C THR A 18 16.17 -10.35 -9.07
N ASN A 19 16.44 -10.72 -7.82
CA ASN A 19 15.40 -10.91 -6.80
C ASN A 19 14.55 -9.64 -6.61
N LEU A 20 15.14 -8.46 -6.81
CA LEU A 20 14.41 -7.19 -6.75
C LEU A 20 13.32 -7.12 -7.83
N ALA A 21 13.62 -7.51 -9.07
CA ALA A 21 12.61 -7.57 -10.14
C ALA A 21 11.50 -8.56 -9.81
N VAL A 22 11.84 -9.71 -9.22
CA VAL A 22 10.85 -10.70 -8.79
C VAL A 22 9.93 -10.10 -7.71
N TYR A 23 10.48 -9.49 -6.65
CA TYR A 23 9.67 -8.88 -5.60
C TYR A 23 8.77 -7.75 -6.13
N ILE A 24 9.27 -6.90 -7.03
CA ILE A 24 8.46 -5.85 -7.66
C ILE A 24 7.32 -6.48 -8.47
N GLY A 25 7.61 -7.51 -9.27
CA GLY A 25 6.61 -8.23 -10.06
C GLY A 25 5.51 -8.84 -9.19
N VAL A 26 5.90 -9.53 -8.12
CA VAL A 26 4.97 -10.15 -7.16
C VAL A 26 4.08 -9.09 -6.50
N VAL A 27 4.65 -8.02 -5.93
CA VAL A 27 3.87 -6.94 -5.30
C VAL A 27 2.90 -6.33 -6.30
N TYR A 28 3.35 -6.05 -7.52
CA TYR A 28 2.52 -5.47 -8.56
C TYR A 28 1.34 -6.39 -8.95
N SER A 29 1.60 -7.67 -9.13
CA SER A 29 0.57 -8.67 -9.47
C SER A 29 -0.49 -8.82 -8.38
N TYR A 30 -0.11 -8.68 -7.11
CA TYR A 30 -1.01 -8.88 -5.97
C TYR A 30 -1.66 -7.61 -5.41
N LEU A 31 -1.21 -6.42 -5.83
CA LEU A 31 -1.80 -5.14 -5.43
C LEU A 31 -3.34 -5.08 -5.57
N PRO A 32 -3.95 -5.55 -6.68
CA PRO A 32 -5.41 -5.51 -6.84
C PRO A 32 -6.15 -6.28 -5.73
N PHE A 33 -5.61 -7.42 -5.31
CA PHE A 33 -6.20 -8.26 -4.25
C PHE A 33 -6.15 -7.60 -2.86
N MET A 34 -5.16 -6.73 -2.62
CA MET A 34 -5.11 -5.91 -1.41
C MET A 34 -6.06 -4.70 -1.52
N ILE A 35 -6.05 -4.02 -2.66
CA ILE A 35 -6.76 -2.75 -2.85
C ILE A 35 -8.28 -2.94 -2.79
N LEU A 36 -8.83 -3.96 -3.46
CA LEU A 36 -10.28 -4.15 -3.57
C LEU A 36 -11.00 -4.28 -2.20
N PRO A 37 -10.61 -5.19 -1.29
CA PRO A 37 -11.25 -5.32 0.02
C PRO A 37 -10.99 -4.11 0.93
N LEU A 38 -9.79 -3.51 0.84
CA LEU A 38 -9.47 -2.31 1.61
C LEU A 38 -10.34 -1.13 1.17
N TYR A 39 -10.48 -0.92 -0.14
CA TYR A 39 -11.35 0.10 -0.72
C TYR A 39 -12.81 -0.13 -0.34
N ALA A 40 -13.32 -1.35 -0.51
CA ALA A 40 -14.70 -1.71 -0.17
C ALA A 40 -15.02 -1.52 1.32
N ASN A 41 -14.01 -1.55 2.20
CA ASN A 41 -14.14 -1.22 3.61
C ASN A 41 -14.07 0.30 3.84
N LEU A 42 -13.09 1.00 3.26
CA LEU A 42 -12.90 2.45 3.40
C LEU A 42 -14.11 3.27 2.95
N VAL A 43 -14.76 2.92 1.84
CA VAL A 43 -15.93 3.65 1.32
C VAL A 43 -17.15 3.61 2.27
N LYS A 44 -17.13 2.74 3.28
CA LYS A 44 -18.19 2.63 4.29
C LYS A 44 -17.91 3.46 5.54
N HIS A 45 -16.72 4.06 5.65
CA HIS A 45 -16.37 4.88 6.80
C HIS A 45 -17.19 6.18 6.82
N ASP A 46 -17.70 6.52 7.99
CA ASP A 46 -18.36 7.79 8.22
C ASP A 46 -17.34 8.94 8.20
N GLN A 47 -17.56 9.91 7.30
CA GLN A 47 -16.69 11.07 7.14
C GLN A 47 -16.81 12.08 8.29
N SER A 48 -17.92 12.03 9.06
CA SER A 48 -18.14 12.92 10.21
C SER A 48 -17.02 12.81 11.25
N LEU A 49 -16.37 11.64 11.36
CA LEU A 49 -15.24 11.41 12.26
C LEU A 49 -14.00 12.23 11.84
N LEU A 50 -13.76 12.38 10.53
CA LEU A 50 -12.64 13.15 10.02
C LEU A 50 -12.94 14.66 10.10
N GLU A 51 -14.18 15.06 9.85
CA GLU A 51 -14.66 16.43 10.04
C GLU A 51 -14.50 16.85 11.51
N ALA A 52 -15.01 16.05 12.46
CA ALA A 52 -14.87 16.32 13.89
C ALA A 52 -13.39 16.35 14.35
N ALA A 53 -12.54 15.48 13.80
CA ALA A 53 -11.11 15.52 14.08
C ALA A 53 -10.47 16.81 13.57
N SER A 54 -10.85 17.27 12.37
CA SER A 54 -10.40 18.55 11.82
C SER A 54 -10.86 19.74 12.66
N ASP A 55 -12.12 19.73 13.11
CA ASP A 55 -12.69 20.79 13.99
C ASP A 55 -11.94 20.89 15.33
N LEU A 56 -11.46 19.75 15.84
CA LEU A 56 -10.63 19.68 17.05
C LEU A 56 -9.15 20.00 16.80
N GLY A 57 -8.78 20.39 15.58
CA GLY A 57 -7.40 20.77 15.21
C GLY A 57 -6.47 19.58 14.97
N SER A 58 -6.99 18.38 14.73
CA SER A 58 -6.18 17.21 14.41
C SER A 58 -5.56 17.34 13.02
N SER A 59 -4.24 17.11 12.92
CA SER A 59 -3.56 17.05 11.63
C SER A 59 -3.98 15.80 10.83
N THR A 60 -3.92 15.89 9.50
CA THR A 60 -4.25 14.76 8.61
C THR A 60 -3.45 13.50 8.94
N PHE A 61 -2.17 13.64 9.29
CA PHE A 61 -1.33 12.51 9.68
C PHE A 61 -1.81 11.86 10.99
N ASN A 62 -2.18 12.66 11.99
CA ASN A 62 -2.72 12.14 13.24
C ASN A 62 -4.10 11.48 13.03
N SER A 63 -4.99 12.10 12.25
CA SER A 63 -6.31 11.56 11.92
C SER A 63 -6.21 10.24 11.13
N PHE A 64 -5.27 10.14 10.19
CA PHE A 64 -5.03 8.90 9.45
C PHE A 64 -4.69 7.73 10.38
N TRP A 65 -3.73 7.90 11.28
CA TRP A 65 -3.30 6.82 12.18
C TRP A 65 -4.28 6.52 13.30
N LYS A 66 -5.04 7.51 13.78
CA LYS A 66 -5.99 7.33 14.90
C LYS A 66 -7.40 6.94 14.47
N ILE A 67 -7.80 7.29 13.25
CA ILE A 67 -9.18 7.10 12.76
C ILE A 67 -9.17 6.16 11.56
N THR A 68 -8.53 6.55 10.46
CA THR A 68 -8.58 5.79 9.20
C THR A 68 -8.01 4.39 9.37
N VAL A 69 -6.78 4.24 9.87
CA VAL A 69 -6.09 2.94 9.99
C VAL A 69 -6.84 1.97 10.93
N PRO A 70 -7.25 2.37 12.16
CA PRO A 70 -7.97 1.46 13.05
C PRO A 70 -9.33 1.04 12.52
N LEU A 71 -10.09 1.95 11.90
CA LEU A 71 -11.37 1.62 11.27
C LEU A 71 -11.18 0.69 10.07
N SER A 72 -10.08 0.86 9.33
CA SER A 72 -9.75 0.02 8.18
C SER A 72 -9.23 -1.37 8.53
N LYS A 73 -9.06 -1.71 9.81
CA LYS A 73 -8.47 -2.98 10.27
C LYS A 73 -9.10 -4.20 9.60
N ASN A 74 -10.43 -4.25 9.49
CA ASN A 74 -11.12 -5.39 8.87
C ASN A 74 -10.83 -5.48 7.36
N GLY A 75 -10.76 -4.34 6.66
CA GLY A 75 -10.37 -4.30 5.25
C GLY A 75 -8.91 -4.71 5.03
N ILE A 76 -8.01 -4.29 5.91
CA ILE A 76 -6.59 -4.69 5.90
C ILE A 76 -6.46 -6.20 6.08
N ILE A 77 -7.14 -6.79 7.07
CA ILE A 77 -7.09 -8.24 7.33
C ILE A 77 -7.62 -9.02 6.12
N ALA A 78 -8.77 -8.60 5.56
CA ALA A 78 -9.34 -9.25 4.38
C ALA A 78 -8.41 -9.15 3.16
N GLY A 79 -7.79 -7.99 2.93
CA GLY A 79 -6.78 -7.80 1.88
C GLY A 79 -5.55 -8.67 2.06
N CYS A 80 -4.99 -8.72 3.27
CA CYS A 80 -3.88 -9.60 3.61
C CYS A 80 -4.21 -11.08 3.34
N MET A 81 -5.41 -11.54 3.69
CA MET A 81 -5.83 -12.91 3.41
C MET A 81 -5.93 -13.18 1.91
N LEU A 82 -6.50 -12.25 1.13
CA LEU A 82 -6.66 -12.39 -0.32
C LEU A 82 -5.35 -12.34 -1.09
N VAL A 83 -4.34 -11.63 -0.57
CA VAL A 83 -2.96 -11.68 -1.09
C VAL A 83 -2.25 -12.97 -0.68
N PHE A 84 -2.44 -13.42 0.56
CA PHE A 84 -1.73 -14.58 1.11
C PHE A 84 -2.09 -15.89 0.39
N ILE A 85 -3.37 -16.10 0.07
CA ILE A 85 -3.87 -17.31 -0.61
C ILE A 85 -3.08 -17.63 -1.90
N PRO A 86 -3.00 -16.74 -2.90
CA PRO A 86 -2.28 -17.04 -4.13
C PRO A 86 -0.76 -17.03 -3.95
N VAL A 87 -0.22 -16.16 -3.09
CA VAL A 87 1.23 -16.11 -2.82
C VAL A 87 1.71 -17.46 -2.26
N VAL A 88 1.00 -18.07 -1.31
CA VAL A 88 1.39 -19.39 -0.78
C VAL A 88 1.24 -20.51 -1.81
N GLY A 89 0.37 -20.36 -2.81
CA GLY A 89 0.20 -21.37 -3.87
C GLY A 89 1.18 -21.23 -5.05
N GLU A 90 1.80 -20.07 -5.25
CA GLU A 90 2.78 -19.80 -6.32
C GLU A 90 4.24 -20.12 -5.91
N PHE A 91 4.50 -20.35 -4.62
CA PHE A 91 5.79 -20.79 -4.07
C PHE A 91 5.76 -22.25 -3.65
#